data_AF-A0A6L4YCS6-F1
#
_entry.id   AF-A0A6L4YCS6-F1
#
_cell.length_a   1.000
_cell.length_b   1.000
_cell.length_c   1.000
_cell.angle_alpha   90.00
_cell.angle_beta   90.00
_cell.angle_gamma   90.00
#
_symmetry.space_group_name_H-M   'P 1'
#
loop_
_entity.id
_entity.type
_entity.pdbx_description
1 polymer ?
#
loop_
_entity_poly.entity_id
_entity_poly.type
_entity_poly.pdbx_seq_one_letter_code
_entity_poly.pdbx_strand_id
1 'polypeptide(L)'
;MTENTAPPVPAPEPLFILDLGENGGSFAPTSLDQINAWVQTEQAFWSWMNRSYGNHDQGIKQALNQLPNALKQVSQALQHKESNPQHYQQQIAAIQDTLRDVFVQRKFPHSSAPLAKRIEAYRKDTGDAAASFFASVFVPPQTGQHFLPQDLIAWRGLVEGLIERFSLASAPQKGRKQAAEQSFEQLRVKAEQLVGEKTSTYEALHRDYGSLAEEIRTAAGNQTAQFDTAQTQRDGDFEKLVTGHKLEMENLRKTFREEIALRAPAEYWETKRAGHVRMARLTGGLSFAGIVGAAALLSWFVHDLLLNTTPNTAPETWRIAVLVLIGLFTVWGVRLLVRMFLSHLHLTTDAAERVVMVRTYLSLLEGDRLASKEDRQLILQALFRPASDGIVKDEGLPPSMFEFFTRQPRS
;
A
#
# COMPACT_ATOMS: atom_id res chain seq x y z
N MET A 1 -75.95 -42.37 34.10
CA MET A 1 -76.67 -41.94 35.31
C MET A 1 -76.26 -40.50 35.57
N THR A 2 -77.10 -39.55 35.15
CA THR A 2 -76.88 -38.12 35.38
C THR A 2 -77.49 -37.76 36.72
N GLU A 3 -76.66 -37.34 37.67
CA GLU A 3 -77.07 -36.83 38.98
C GLU A 3 -77.96 -35.60 38.83
N ASN A 4 -79.10 -35.65 39.51
CA ASN A 4 -80.11 -34.61 39.54
C ASN A 4 -79.84 -33.71 40.76
N THR A 5 -79.14 -32.60 40.58
CA THR A 5 -79.00 -31.57 41.61
C THR A 5 -80.20 -30.65 41.58
N ALA A 6 -81.00 -30.66 42.66
CA ALA A 6 -82.13 -29.77 42.86
C ALA A 6 -81.71 -28.27 42.81
N PRO A 7 -82.57 -27.38 42.31
CA PRO A 7 -82.27 -25.95 42.22
C PRO A 7 -82.20 -25.29 43.61
N PRO A 8 -81.31 -24.29 43.80
CA PRO A 8 -81.13 -23.60 45.08
C PRO A 8 -82.38 -22.81 45.47
N VAL A 9 -82.74 -22.87 46.76
CA VAL A 9 -83.83 -22.12 47.39
C VAL A 9 -83.66 -20.61 47.11
N PRO A 10 -84.71 -19.87 46.69
CA PRO A 10 -84.60 -18.44 46.42
C PRO A 10 -84.21 -17.68 47.69
N ALA A 11 -83.27 -16.74 47.55
CA ALA A 11 -82.77 -15.95 48.66
C ALA A 11 -83.90 -15.10 49.30
N PRO A 12 -83.95 -14.97 50.63
CA PRO A 12 -84.96 -14.17 51.32
C PRO A 12 -84.96 -12.70 50.87
N GLU A 13 -86.14 -12.06 50.87
CA GLU A 13 -86.27 -10.63 50.52
C GLU A 13 -85.41 -9.74 51.43
N PRO A 14 -84.77 -8.69 50.89
CA PRO A 14 -83.92 -7.80 51.68
C PRO A 14 -84.75 -6.94 52.64
N LEU A 15 -84.21 -6.73 53.84
CA LEU A 15 -84.83 -5.90 54.88
C LEU A 15 -84.93 -4.43 54.45
N PHE A 16 -83.94 -3.96 53.70
CA PHE A 16 -83.93 -2.67 53.01
C PHE A 16 -82.86 -2.68 51.91
N ILE A 17 -82.86 -1.66 51.05
CA ILE A 17 -81.81 -1.44 50.06
C ILE A 17 -81.18 -0.06 50.30
N LEU A 18 -79.85 -0.03 50.37
CA LEU A 18 -79.05 1.18 50.49
C LEU A 18 -78.10 1.27 49.29
N ASP A 19 -78.27 2.30 48.47
CA ASP A 19 -77.37 2.58 47.35
C ASP A 19 -76.16 3.41 47.83
N LEU A 20 -74.97 2.84 47.71
CA LEU A 20 -73.69 3.45 48.06
C LEU A 20 -72.94 3.96 46.80
N GLY A 21 -73.41 3.67 45.59
CA GLY A 21 -72.79 4.11 44.34
C GLY A 21 -71.29 3.74 44.24
N GLU A 22 -70.44 4.73 43.94
CA GLU A 22 -68.97 4.57 43.87
C GLU A 22 -68.33 4.19 45.22
N ASN A 23 -69.08 4.30 46.31
CA ASN A 23 -68.65 4.03 47.68
C ASN A 23 -68.93 2.59 48.13
N GLY A 24 -69.13 1.64 47.20
CA GLY A 24 -69.30 0.22 47.54
C GLY A 24 -70.53 -0.46 46.92
N GLY A 25 -71.15 0.12 45.88
CA GLY A 25 -72.27 -0.50 45.16
C GLY A 25 -73.58 -0.40 45.93
N SER A 26 -74.33 -1.50 46.06
CA SER A 26 -75.58 -1.54 46.84
C SER A 26 -75.49 -2.52 48.00
N PHE A 27 -76.00 -2.10 49.15
CA PHE A 27 -76.11 -2.93 50.36
C PHE A 27 -77.57 -3.31 50.59
N ALA A 28 -77.89 -4.61 50.45
CA ALA A 28 -79.24 -5.15 50.56
C ALA A 28 -79.25 -6.37 51.53
N PRO A 29 -79.19 -6.13 52.85
CA PRO A 29 -79.10 -7.21 53.83
C PRO A 29 -80.40 -8.00 53.91
N THR A 30 -80.30 -9.33 53.97
CA THR A 30 -81.47 -10.23 54.10
C THR A 30 -81.72 -10.71 55.53
N SER A 31 -80.80 -10.40 56.47
CA SER A 31 -80.95 -10.69 57.89
C SER A 31 -80.30 -9.62 58.77
N LEU A 32 -80.75 -9.54 60.04
CA LEU A 32 -80.12 -8.70 61.06
C LEU A 32 -78.67 -9.11 61.36
N ASP A 33 -78.34 -10.40 61.22
CA ASP A 33 -76.98 -10.91 61.40
C ASP A 33 -76.02 -10.39 60.33
N GLN A 34 -76.49 -10.28 59.07
CA GLN A 34 -75.70 -9.68 57.99
C GLN A 34 -75.42 -8.20 58.26
N ILE A 35 -76.41 -7.46 58.78
CA ILE A 35 -76.22 -6.06 59.19
C ILE A 35 -75.20 -5.97 60.31
N ASN A 36 -75.33 -6.82 61.34
CA ASN A 36 -74.40 -6.86 62.47
C ASN A 36 -72.97 -7.13 62.00
N ALA A 37 -72.76 -8.17 61.19
CA ALA A 37 -71.45 -8.54 60.67
C ALA A 37 -70.83 -7.44 59.79
N TRP A 38 -71.66 -6.80 58.96
CA TRP A 38 -71.22 -5.70 58.09
C TRP A 38 -70.79 -4.47 58.90
N VAL A 39 -71.60 -4.02 59.86
CA VAL A 39 -71.26 -2.88 60.72
C VAL A 39 -70.03 -3.19 61.59
N GLN A 40 -69.88 -4.42 62.09
CA GLN A 40 -68.68 -4.85 62.82
C GLN A 40 -67.43 -4.82 61.94
N THR A 41 -67.54 -5.23 60.68
CA THR A 41 -66.42 -5.18 59.72
C THR A 41 -65.98 -3.73 59.48
N GLU A 42 -66.93 -2.80 59.33
CA GLU A 42 -66.63 -1.38 59.18
C GLU A 42 -65.97 -0.79 60.43
N GLN A 43 -66.47 -1.11 61.62
CA GLN A 43 -65.85 -0.66 62.88
C GLN A 43 -64.42 -1.21 63.06
N ALA A 44 -64.19 -2.48 62.69
CA ALA A 44 -62.88 -3.09 62.78
C ALA A 44 -61.89 -2.42 61.81
N PHE A 45 -62.31 -2.17 60.57
CA PHE A 45 -61.48 -1.52 59.55
C PHE A 45 -61.06 -0.10 59.96
N TRP A 46 -61.98 0.68 60.54
CA TRP A 46 -61.72 2.07 60.95
C TRP A 46 -61.28 2.23 62.41
N SER A 47 -61.01 1.14 63.13
CA SER A 47 -60.68 1.15 64.56
C SER A 47 -59.48 2.04 64.93
N TRP A 48 -58.55 2.24 64.00
CA TRP A 48 -57.38 3.11 64.16
C TRP A 48 -57.73 4.61 64.28
N MET A 49 -58.91 5.03 63.79
CA MET A 49 -59.42 6.41 63.89
C MET A 49 -59.97 6.77 65.28
N ASN A 50 -59.99 5.82 66.23
CA ASN A 50 -60.38 6.10 67.62
C ASN A 50 -59.34 6.99 68.34
N ARG A 51 -58.09 6.97 67.90
CA ARG A 51 -57.05 7.85 68.44
C ARG A 51 -57.23 9.27 67.91
N SER A 52 -57.13 10.25 68.80
CA SER A 52 -57.29 11.66 68.42
C SER A 52 -55.97 12.28 67.98
N TYR A 53 -55.92 12.72 66.73
CA TYR A 53 -54.74 13.39 66.16
C TYR A 53 -54.94 14.89 65.95
N GLY A 54 -56.15 15.41 66.21
CA GLY A 54 -56.48 16.83 66.07
C GLY A 54 -57.98 17.05 65.86
N ASN A 55 -58.37 18.28 65.52
CA ASN A 55 -59.77 18.62 65.23
C ASN A 55 -60.18 18.33 63.77
N HIS A 56 -59.25 17.93 62.90
CA HIS A 56 -59.51 17.61 61.49
C HIS A 56 -60.33 16.33 61.30
N ASP A 57 -60.21 15.38 62.23
CA ASP A 57 -60.87 14.07 62.17
C ASP A 57 -62.31 14.07 62.72
N GLN A 58 -62.83 15.24 63.14
CA GLN A 58 -64.17 15.37 63.72
C GLN A 58 -65.28 14.83 62.82
N GLY A 59 -65.21 15.08 61.51
CA GLY A 59 -66.20 14.58 60.54
C GLY A 59 -66.22 13.05 60.47
N ILE A 60 -65.05 12.43 60.48
CA ILE A 60 -64.88 10.97 60.49
C ILE A 60 -65.36 10.38 61.82
N LYS A 61 -64.96 10.97 62.94
CA LYS A 61 -65.38 10.50 64.27
C LYS A 61 -66.89 10.61 64.46
N GLN A 62 -67.51 11.70 64.01
CA GLN A 62 -68.97 11.84 64.06
C GLN A 62 -69.66 10.73 63.28
N ALA A 63 -69.14 10.35 62.11
CA ALA A 63 -69.67 9.25 61.32
C ALA A 63 -69.46 7.89 62.02
N LEU A 64 -68.26 7.61 62.51
CA LEU A 64 -67.92 6.36 63.20
C LEU A 64 -68.69 6.17 64.51
N ASN A 65 -68.94 7.26 65.25
CA ASN A 65 -69.69 7.22 66.52
C ASN A 65 -71.17 6.87 66.33
N GLN A 66 -71.72 6.96 65.12
CA GLN A 66 -73.09 6.51 64.83
C GLN A 66 -73.19 4.99 64.60
N LEU A 67 -72.10 4.32 64.22
CA LEU A 67 -72.11 2.88 63.96
C LEU A 67 -72.42 2.04 65.21
N PRO A 68 -71.91 2.35 66.41
CA PRO A 68 -72.34 1.67 67.64
C PRO A 68 -73.83 1.82 67.94
N ASN A 69 -74.45 2.96 67.57
CA ASN A 69 -75.89 3.16 67.73
C ASN A 69 -76.67 2.22 66.81
N ALA A 70 -76.22 2.01 65.57
CA ALA A 70 -76.80 1.03 64.67
C ALA A 70 -76.68 -0.40 65.24
N LEU A 71 -75.55 -0.79 65.82
CA LEU A 71 -75.41 -2.09 66.49
C LEU A 71 -76.37 -2.26 67.68
N LYS A 72 -76.55 -1.21 68.47
CA LYS A 72 -77.53 -1.20 69.57
C LYS A 72 -78.94 -1.41 69.03
N GLN A 73 -79.33 -0.73 67.95
CA GLN A 73 -80.64 -0.90 67.31
C GLN A 73 -80.81 -2.32 66.74
N VAL A 74 -79.76 -2.92 66.16
CA VAL A 74 -79.77 -4.32 65.70
C VAL A 74 -80.04 -5.27 66.88
N SER A 75 -79.37 -5.07 68.03
CA SER A 75 -79.60 -5.89 69.23
C SER A 75 -81.03 -5.76 69.78
N GLN A 76 -81.59 -4.55 69.76
CA GLN A 76 -82.96 -4.28 70.19
C GLN A 76 -83.98 -4.88 69.23
N ALA A 77 -83.72 -4.85 67.92
CA ALA A 77 -84.54 -5.49 66.90
C ALA A 77 -84.55 -7.02 67.06
N LEU A 78 -83.40 -7.64 67.36
CA LEU A 78 -83.31 -9.08 67.63
C LEU A 78 -84.16 -9.50 68.84
N GLN A 79 -84.14 -8.72 69.93
CA GLN A 79 -84.91 -9.02 71.15
C GLN A 79 -86.43 -8.91 70.99
N HIS A 80 -86.90 -8.05 70.07
CA HIS A 80 -88.33 -7.74 69.91
C HIS A 80 -88.95 -8.32 68.63
N LYS A 81 -88.20 -9.15 67.89
CA LYS A 81 -88.61 -9.73 66.60
C LYS A 81 -89.94 -10.50 66.67
N GLU A 82 -90.15 -11.23 67.77
CA GLU A 82 -91.35 -12.06 67.96
C GLU A 82 -92.41 -11.37 68.84
N SER A 83 -92.01 -10.39 69.66
CA SER A 83 -92.90 -9.78 70.67
C SER A 83 -93.56 -8.48 70.23
N ASN A 84 -92.94 -7.69 69.32
CA ASN A 84 -93.52 -6.43 68.84
C ASN A 84 -93.11 -6.12 67.38
N PRO A 85 -93.95 -6.51 66.39
CA PRO A 85 -93.66 -6.30 64.96
C PRO A 85 -93.53 -4.82 64.55
N GLN A 86 -94.28 -3.91 65.19
CA GLN A 86 -94.19 -2.47 64.90
C GLN A 86 -92.86 -1.89 65.37
N HIS A 87 -92.43 -2.26 66.59
CA HIS A 87 -91.12 -1.86 67.11
C HIS A 87 -89.99 -2.45 66.26
N TYR A 88 -90.11 -3.70 65.80
CA TYR A 88 -89.15 -4.31 64.89
C TYR A 88 -88.97 -3.50 63.60
N GLN A 89 -90.06 -3.13 62.92
CA GLN A 89 -89.96 -2.32 61.69
C GLN A 89 -89.41 -0.91 61.93
N GLN A 90 -89.77 -0.26 63.05
CA GLN A 90 -89.21 1.04 63.43
C GLN A 90 -87.69 0.96 63.64
N GLN A 91 -87.19 -0.11 64.25
CA GLN A 91 -85.76 -0.32 64.43
C GLN A 91 -85.04 -0.58 63.10
N ILE A 92 -85.64 -1.34 62.16
CA ILE A 92 -85.10 -1.53 60.81
C ILE A 92 -84.98 -0.20 60.06
N ALA A 93 -86.01 0.65 60.11
CA ALA A 93 -85.98 1.98 59.50
C ALA A 93 -84.90 2.87 60.13
N ALA A 94 -84.79 2.86 61.47
CA ALA A 94 -83.77 3.63 62.19
C ALA A 94 -82.33 3.19 61.83
N ILE A 95 -82.11 1.88 61.64
CA ILE A 95 -80.83 1.35 61.18
C ILE A 95 -80.54 1.86 59.77
N GLN A 96 -81.50 1.75 58.85
CA GLN A 96 -81.33 2.21 57.47
C GLN A 96 -81.00 3.70 57.42
N ASP A 97 -81.69 4.53 58.20
CA ASP A 97 -81.45 5.97 58.26
C ASP A 97 -80.07 6.31 58.84
N THR A 98 -79.63 5.58 59.87
CA THR A 98 -78.30 5.73 60.46
C THR A 98 -77.21 5.40 59.44
N LEU A 99 -77.36 4.27 58.73
CA LEU A 99 -76.39 3.87 57.69
C LEU A 99 -76.41 4.82 56.48
N ARG A 100 -77.59 5.35 56.12
CA ARG A 100 -77.74 6.34 55.06
C ARG A 100 -77.07 7.67 55.44
N ASP A 101 -77.21 8.14 56.67
CA ASP A 101 -76.50 9.35 57.14
C ASP A 101 -74.98 9.17 57.01
N VAL A 102 -74.46 8.05 57.51
CA VAL A 102 -73.01 7.78 57.53
C VAL A 102 -72.43 7.64 56.11
N PHE A 103 -72.94 6.72 55.31
CA PHE A 103 -72.27 6.34 54.06
C PHE A 103 -72.73 7.15 52.84
N VAL A 104 -73.96 7.69 52.86
CA VAL A 104 -74.53 8.45 51.73
C VAL A 104 -74.46 9.94 51.98
N GLN A 105 -75.00 10.44 53.10
CA GLN A 105 -75.06 11.88 53.36
C GLN A 105 -73.68 12.46 53.71
N ARG A 106 -72.95 11.80 54.62
CA ARG A 106 -71.58 12.20 55.02
C ARG A 106 -70.51 11.69 54.06
N LYS A 107 -70.88 10.86 53.07
CA LYS A 107 -69.97 10.23 52.09
C LYS A 107 -68.79 9.52 52.74
N PHE A 108 -69.02 8.91 53.91
CA PHE A 108 -67.97 8.21 54.62
C PHE A 108 -67.52 6.97 53.83
N PRO A 109 -66.22 6.77 53.55
CA PRO A 109 -65.78 5.69 52.67
C PRO A 109 -66.01 4.30 53.29
N HIS A 110 -66.72 3.43 52.57
CA HIS A 110 -66.90 2.02 52.96
C HIS A 110 -65.60 1.24 52.85
N SER A 111 -65.34 0.26 53.71
CA SER A 111 -64.08 -0.51 53.74
C SER A 111 -63.71 -1.22 52.42
N SER A 112 -64.69 -1.47 51.54
CA SER A 112 -64.49 -2.04 50.21
C SER A 112 -64.27 -1.00 49.11
N ALA A 113 -64.61 0.27 49.38
CA ALA A 113 -64.49 1.35 48.40
C ALA A 113 -63.02 1.59 48.01
N PRO A 114 -62.74 1.93 46.74
CA PRO A 114 -61.38 2.24 46.29
C PRO A 114 -60.70 3.30 47.16
N LEU A 115 -61.44 4.31 47.61
CA LEU A 115 -60.93 5.35 48.50
C LEU A 115 -60.49 4.80 49.86
N ALA A 116 -61.29 3.93 50.50
CA ALA A 116 -60.91 3.31 51.78
C ALA A 116 -59.67 2.42 51.63
N LYS A 117 -59.57 1.64 50.55
CA LYS A 117 -58.39 0.82 50.27
C LYS A 117 -57.13 1.67 50.07
N ARG A 118 -57.25 2.83 49.42
CA ARG A 118 -56.14 3.78 49.29
C ARG A 118 -55.75 4.42 50.61
N ILE A 119 -56.71 4.85 51.42
CA ILE A 119 -56.45 5.35 52.78
C ILE A 119 -55.71 4.31 53.61
N GLU A 120 -56.11 3.04 53.56
CA GLU A 120 -55.46 1.95 54.28
C GLU A 120 -54.04 1.66 53.74
N ALA A 121 -53.84 1.69 52.42
CA ALA A 121 -52.51 1.56 51.84
C ALA A 121 -51.59 2.70 52.27
N TYR A 122 -52.11 3.93 52.27
CA TYR A 122 -51.39 5.12 52.73
C TYR A 122 -51.04 5.04 54.22
N ARG A 123 -51.97 4.55 55.05
CA ARG A 123 -51.73 4.30 56.48
C ARG A 123 -50.60 3.30 56.73
N LYS A 124 -50.54 2.22 55.95
CA LYS A 124 -49.46 1.22 56.07
C LYS A 124 -48.08 1.79 55.74
N ASP A 125 -47.99 2.77 54.84
CA ASP A 125 -46.74 3.41 54.45
C ASP A 125 -46.31 4.53 55.41
N THR A 126 -47.26 5.33 55.90
CA THR A 126 -46.97 6.62 56.56
C THR A 126 -47.38 6.70 58.03
N GLY A 127 -48.12 5.71 58.53
CA GLY A 127 -48.66 5.65 59.88
C GLY A 127 -50.02 6.32 60.06
N ASP A 128 -50.65 6.06 61.20
CA ASP A 128 -52.03 6.47 61.51
C ASP A 128 -52.23 7.99 61.53
N ALA A 129 -51.24 8.75 62.01
CA ALA A 129 -51.33 10.20 62.12
C ALA A 129 -51.47 10.86 60.74
N ALA A 130 -50.56 10.57 59.79
CA ALA A 130 -50.64 11.08 58.42
C ALA A 130 -51.92 10.63 57.71
N ALA A 131 -52.29 9.36 57.88
CA ALA A 131 -53.50 8.82 57.28
C ALA A 131 -54.79 9.49 57.78
N SER A 132 -54.83 9.92 59.04
CA SER A 132 -55.99 10.67 59.56
C SER A 132 -56.18 12.01 58.83
N PHE A 133 -55.09 12.74 58.55
CA PHE A 133 -55.12 13.98 57.78
C PHE A 133 -55.51 13.71 56.33
N PHE A 134 -54.91 12.69 55.69
CA PHE A 134 -55.25 12.28 54.33
C PHE A 134 -56.74 11.91 54.20
N ALA A 135 -57.28 11.07 55.08
CA ALA A 135 -58.67 10.65 55.06
C ALA A 135 -59.64 11.82 55.29
N SER A 136 -59.31 12.72 56.22
CA SER A 136 -60.15 13.88 56.55
C SER A 136 -60.30 14.88 55.40
N VAL A 137 -59.39 14.87 54.42
CA VAL A 137 -59.56 15.65 53.18
C VAL A 137 -60.77 15.18 52.38
N PHE A 138 -61.14 13.90 52.43
CA PHE A 138 -62.25 13.36 51.64
C PHE A 138 -63.60 13.35 52.40
N VAL A 139 -63.57 13.46 53.73
CA VAL A 139 -64.76 13.41 54.59
C VAL A 139 -64.95 14.75 55.32
N PRO A 140 -65.79 15.67 54.80
CA PRO A 140 -66.05 16.95 55.47
C PRO A 140 -66.99 16.82 56.68
N PRO A 141 -66.73 17.54 57.79
CA PRO A 141 -67.73 17.73 58.84
C PRO A 141 -68.81 18.70 58.36
N GLN A 142 -69.99 18.64 58.98
CA GLN A 142 -71.14 19.48 58.64
C GLN A 142 -70.91 20.98 58.87
N THR A 143 -69.96 21.35 59.72
CA THR A 143 -69.65 22.73 60.14
C THR A 143 -68.44 23.35 59.43
N GLY A 144 -67.84 22.66 58.45
CA GLY A 144 -66.67 23.13 57.70
C GLY A 144 -65.33 22.55 58.18
N GLN A 145 -64.42 22.28 57.23
CA GLN A 145 -63.11 21.65 57.50
C GLN A 145 -62.09 22.70 57.97
N HIS A 146 -61.50 22.48 59.15
CA HIS A 146 -60.35 23.23 59.63
C HIS A 146 -59.19 22.27 59.88
N PHE A 147 -58.08 22.48 59.18
CA PHE A 147 -56.86 21.69 59.35
C PHE A 147 -55.84 22.52 60.14
N LEU A 148 -55.37 21.99 61.28
CA LEU A 148 -54.29 22.57 62.08
C LEU A 148 -53.15 21.55 62.25
N PRO A 149 -52.43 21.20 61.16
CA PRO A 149 -51.28 20.31 61.24
C PRO A 149 -50.15 20.97 62.05
N GLN A 150 -49.79 20.38 63.19
CA GLN A 150 -48.69 20.87 64.04
C GLN A 150 -47.35 20.18 63.73
N ASP A 151 -47.40 18.98 63.14
CA ASP A 151 -46.22 18.15 62.86
C ASP A 151 -46.00 17.92 61.35
N LEU A 152 -44.75 17.61 60.96
CA LEU A 152 -44.39 17.35 59.56
C LEU A 152 -45.18 16.18 58.95
N ILE A 153 -45.44 15.13 59.75
CA ILE A 153 -46.21 13.95 59.35
C ILE A 153 -47.68 14.34 59.05
N ALA A 154 -48.24 15.28 59.79
CA ALA A 154 -49.58 15.81 59.56
C ALA A 154 -49.66 16.62 58.25
N TRP A 155 -48.64 17.46 57.98
CA TRP A 155 -48.52 18.17 56.71
C TRP A 155 -48.40 17.23 55.52
N ARG A 156 -47.63 16.15 55.65
CA ARG A 156 -47.50 15.12 54.60
C ARG A 156 -48.87 14.55 54.22
N GLY A 157 -49.64 14.09 55.20
CA GLY A 157 -50.99 13.54 54.99
C GLY A 157 -51.96 14.54 54.34
N LEU A 158 -51.95 15.78 54.83
CA LEU A 158 -52.82 16.84 54.30
C LEU A 158 -52.48 17.20 52.86
N VAL A 159 -51.18 17.40 52.55
CA VAL A 159 -50.72 17.81 51.22
C VAL A 159 -50.96 16.71 50.20
N GLU A 160 -50.62 15.46 50.52
CA GLU A 160 -50.88 14.33 49.62
C GLU A 160 -52.38 14.14 49.38
N GLY A 161 -53.21 14.29 50.41
CA GLY A 161 -54.67 14.22 50.28
C GLY A 161 -55.25 15.34 49.40
N LEU A 162 -54.74 16.56 49.53
CA LEU A 162 -55.16 17.70 48.68
C LEU A 162 -54.69 17.54 47.23
N ILE A 163 -53.46 17.03 47.01
CA ILE A 163 -52.94 16.75 45.67
C ILE A 163 -53.82 15.73 44.96
N GLU A 164 -54.24 14.66 45.65
CA GLU A 164 -55.10 13.64 45.08
C GLU A 164 -56.54 14.14 44.86
N ARG A 165 -57.16 14.74 45.89
CA ARG A 165 -58.55 15.23 45.82
C ARG A 165 -58.76 16.24 44.69
N PHE A 166 -57.81 17.14 44.48
CA PHE A 166 -57.89 18.18 43.45
C PHE A 166 -57.07 17.86 42.19
N SER A 167 -56.46 16.66 42.11
CA SER A 167 -55.62 16.25 40.97
C SER A 167 -54.54 17.29 40.62
N LEU A 168 -53.93 17.92 41.63
CA LEU A 168 -53.02 19.07 41.46
C LEU A 168 -51.71 18.70 40.76
N ALA A 169 -51.37 17.40 40.70
CA ALA A 169 -50.23 16.90 39.94
C ALA A 169 -50.40 17.03 38.41
N SER A 170 -51.62 17.27 37.92
CA SER A 170 -51.97 17.26 36.49
C SER A 170 -51.83 18.61 35.77
N ALA A 171 -51.72 19.72 36.51
CA ALA A 171 -51.71 21.08 35.95
C ALA A 171 -50.37 21.57 35.35
N PRO A 172 -49.16 21.21 35.86
CA PRO A 172 -47.89 21.71 35.31
C PRO A 172 -47.30 20.87 34.16
N GLN A 173 -47.94 19.77 33.78
CA GLN A 173 -47.41 18.81 32.79
C GLN A 173 -47.50 19.31 31.33
N LYS A 174 -48.48 20.16 30.98
CA LYS A 174 -48.70 20.54 29.58
C LYS A 174 -47.58 21.42 29.01
N GLY A 175 -47.12 22.42 29.77
CA GLY A 175 -46.04 23.31 29.33
C GLY A 175 -44.65 22.69 29.37
N ARG A 176 -44.34 21.88 30.39
CA ARG A 176 -43.04 21.18 30.47
C ARG A 176 -42.90 20.09 29.42
N LYS A 177 -43.98 19.36 29.10
CA LYS A 177 -43.98 18.36 28.02
C LYS A 177 -43.80 19.01 26.65
N GLN A 178 -44.48 20.12 26.37
CA GLN A 178 -44.31 20.87 25.11
C GLN A 178 -42.88 21.43 24.95
N ALA A 179 -42.30 22.00 26.01
CA ALA A 179 -40.93 22.49 25.98
C ALA A 179 -39.89 21.37 25.83
N ALA A 180 -40.15 20.21 26.45
CA ALA A 180 -39.32 19.02 26.29
C ALA A 180 -39.43 18.45 24.87
N GLU A 181 -40.64 18.29 24.31
CA GLU A 181 -40.86 17.83 22.93
C GLU A 181 -40.19 18.77 21.91
N GLN A 182 -40.28 20.09 22.10
CA GLN A 182 -39.58 21.07 21.26
C GLN A 182 -38.05 20.95 21.40
N SER A 183 -37.52 20.75 22.61
CA SER A 183 -36.08 20.54 22.82
C SER A 183 -35.60 19.22 22.21
N PHE A 184 -36.39 18.15 22.32
CA PHE A 184 -36.08 16.86 21.72
C PHE A 184 -36.12 16.91 20.20
N GLU A 185 -37.09 17.62 19.59
CA GLU A 185 -37.11 17.81 18.14
C GLU A 185 -35.92 18.66 17.67
N GLN A 186 -35.55 19.71 18.39
CA GLN A 186 -34.34 20.49 18.08
C GLN A 186 -33.07 19.64 18.18
N LEU A 187 -32.98 18.77 19.19
CA LEU A 187 -31.86 17.85 19.36
C LEU A 187 -31.83 16.82 18.22
N ARG A 188 -32.98 16.25 17.84
CA ARG A 188 -33.10 15.31 16.73
C ARG A 188 -32.63 15.94 15.43
N VAL A 189 -33.11 17.14 15.09
CA VAL A 189 -32.71 17.85 13.88
C VAL A 189 -31.20 18.14 13.88
N LYS A 190 -30.64 18.60 15.00
CA LYS A 190 -29.17 18.80 15.11
C LYS A 190 -28.40 17.50 14.97
N ALA A 191 -28.89 16.41 15.54
CA ALA A 191 -28.27 15.10 15.43
C ALA A 191 -28.32 14.59 13.99
N GLU A 192 -29.45 14.69 13.30
CA GLU A 192 -29.60 14.33 11.89
C GLU A 192 -28.70 15.18 10.98
N GLN A 193 -28.62 16.49 11.23
CA GLN A 193 -27.73 17.38 10.49
C GLN A 193 -26.26 17.01 10.71
N LEU A 194 -25.85 16.76 11.96
CA LEU A 194 -24.50 16.36 12.29
C LEU A 194 -24.16 15.00 11.66
N VAL A 195 -25.09 14.03 11.71
CA VAL A 195 -24.93 12.73 11.05
C VAL A 195 -24.78 12.93 9.55
N GLY A 196 -25.62 13.75 8.91
CA GLY A 196 -25.52 14.06 7.48
C GLY A 196 -24.17 14.69 7.10
N GLU A 197 -23.70 15.67 7.88
CA GLU A 197 -22.40 16.31 7.68
C GLU A 197 -21.24 15.32 7.85
N LYS A 198 -21.28 14.48 8.90
CA LYS A 198 -20.26 13.46 9.14
C LYS A 198 -20.27 12.36 8.09
N THR A 199 -21.43 11.91 7.64
CA THR A 199 -21.54 10.96 6.53
C THR A 199 -20.98 11.56 5.25
N SER A 200 -21.34 12.80 4.91
CA SER A 200 -20.83 13.49 3.72
C SER A 200 -19.31 13.66 3.73
N THR A 201 -18.74 14.07 4.87
CA THR A 201 -17.29 14.22 5.03
C THR A 201 -16.56 12.88 5.02
N TYR A 202 -17.15 11.84 5.62
CA TYR A 202 -16.59 10.49 5.60
C TYR A 202 -16.60 9.89 4.18
N GLU A 203 -17.70 10.06 3.44
CA GLU A 203 -17.79 9.65 2.04
C GLU A 203 -16.84 10.41 1.14
N ALA A 204 -16.66 11.73 1.36
CA ALA A 204 -15.67 12.53 0.65
C ALA A 204 -14.26 12.01 0.90
N LEU A 205 -13.91 11.77 2.16
CA LEU A 205 -12.63 11.18 2.55
C LEU A 205 -12.42 9.80 1.90
N HIS A 206 -13.46 8.96 1.84
CA HIS A 206 -13.38 7.65 1.21
C HIS A 206 -13.16 7.74 -0.30
N ARG A 207 -13.80 8.71 -0.98
CA ARG A 207 -13.55 8.99 -2.41
C ARG A 207 -12.12 9.48 -2.65
N ASP A 208 -11.62 10.37 -1.80
CA ASP A 208 -10.25 10.90 -1.90
C ASP A 208 -9.19 9.81 -1.64
N TYR A 209 -9.43 8.90 -0.69
CA TYR A 209 -8.58 7.72 -0.51
C TYR A 209 -8.63 6.79 -1.73
N GLY A 210 -9.80 6.62 -2.33
CA GLY A 210 -9.98 5.83 -3.55
C GLY A 210 -9.20 6.41 -4.73
N SER A 211 -9.27 7.71 -4.96
CA SER A 211 -8.50 8.37 -6.02
C SER A 211 -7.00 8.31 -5.76
N LEU A 212 -6.56 8.59 -4.53
CA LEU A 212 -5.15 8.51 -4.15
C LEU A 212 -4.59 7.11 -4.33
N ALA A 213 -5.34 6.07 -3.94
CA ALA A 213 -4.92 4.69 -4.10
C ALA A 213 -4.75 4.32 -5.59
N GLU A 214 -5.63 4.81 -6.45
CA GLU A 214 -5.57 4.54 -7.88
C GLU A 214 -4.44 5.33 -8.56
N GLU A 215 -4.19 6.57 -8.15
CA GLU A 215 -3.03 7.36 -8.58
C GLU A 215 -1.71 6.67 -8.19
N ILE A 216 -1.59 6.20 -6.94
CA ILE A 216 -0.41 5.46 -6.48
C ILE A 216 -0.23 4.17 -7.28
N ARG A 217 -1.31 3.40 -7.49
CA ARG A 217 -1.24 2.15 -8.26
C ARG A 217 -0.82 2.40 -9.71
N THR A 218 -1.36 3.44 -10.33
CA THR A 218 -1.01 3.86 -11.70
C THR A 218 0.44 4.35 -11.76
N ALA A 219 0.87 5.19 -10.83
CA ALA A 219 2.25 5.68 -10.76
C ALA A 219 3.25 4.54 -10.54
N ALA A 220 2.95 3.60 -9.64
CA ALA A 220 3.78 2.42 -9.39
C ALA A 220 3.86 1.51 -10.64
N GLY A 221 2.74 1.31 -11.34
CA GLY A 221 2.71 0.58 -12.61
C GLY A 221 3.56 1.24 -13.68
N ASN A 222 3.41 2.56 -13.87
CA ASN A 222 4.21 3.33 -14.82
C ASN A 222 5.70 3.30 -14.48
N GLN A 223 6.05 3.45 -13.20
CA GLN A 223 7.44 3.42 -12.76
C GLN A 223 8.08 2.04 -12.96
N THR A 224 7.32 0.96 -12.72
CA THR A 224 7.78 -0.42 -13.00
C THR A 224 8.03 -0.61 -14.49
N ALA A 225 7.07 -0.22 -15.35
CA ALA A 225 7.24 -0.32 -16.81
C ALA A 225 8.43 0.51 -17.33
N GLN A 226 8.62 1.73 -16.80
CA GLN A 226 9.77 2.57 -17.15
C GLN A 226 11.09 1.93 -16.68
N PHE A 227 11.12 1.37 -15.48
CA PHE A 227 12.29 0.68 -14.94
C PHE A 227 12.65 -0.55 -15.79
N ASP A 228 11.68 -1.39 -16.13
CA ASP A 228 11.89 -2.59 -16.96
C ASP A 228 12.36 -2.23 -18.38
N THR A 229 11.79 -1.17 -18.96
CA THR A 229 12.23 -0.65 -20.27
C THR A 229 13.67 -0.16 -20.19
N ALA A 230 14.00 0.63 -19.17
CA ALA A 230 15.36 1.14 -18.97
C ALA A 230 16.36 0.02 -18.66
N GLN A 231 15.97 -1.00 -17.90
CA GLN A 231 16.79 -2.18 -17.61
C GLN A 231 17.10 -2.95 -18.90
N THR A 232 16.07 -3.25 -19.69
CA THR A 232 16.21 -3.97 -20.97
C THR A 232 17.09 -3.21 -21.95
N GLN A 233 16.92 -1.87 -22.03
CA GLN A 233 17.75 -1.03 -22.87
C GLN A 233 19.21 -1.03 -22.41
N ARG A 234 19.47 -0.87 -21.10
CA ARG A 234 20.83 -0.90 -20.56
C ARG A 234 21.50 -2.25 -20.78
N ASP A 235 20.78 -3.35 -20.61
CA ASP A 235 21.33 -4.69 -20.82
C ASP A 235 21.68 -4.91 -22.29
N GLY A 236 20.81 -4.49 -23.21
CA GLY A 236 21.08 -4.53 -24.65
C GLY A 236 22.23 -3.63 -25.08
N ASP A 237 22.33 -2.42 -24.54
CA ASP A 237 23.43 -1.48 -24.84
C ASP A 237 24.76 -1.98 -24.25
N PHE A 238 24.74 -2.57 -23.06
CA PHE A 238 25.91 -3.18 -22.44
C PHE A 238 26.37 -4.41 -23.23
N GLU A 239 25.46 -5.27 -23.66
CA GLU A 239 25.80 -6.44 -24.48
C GLU A 239 26.43 -6.03 -25.82
N LYS A 240 25.86 -5.00 -26.48
CA LYS A 240 26.46 -4.41 -27.70
C LYS A 240 27.84 -3.86 -27.44
N LEU A 241 28.04 -3.11 -26.35
CA LEU A 241 29.33 -2.53 -25.99
C LEU A 241 30.38 -3.63 -25.72
N VAL A 242 30.03 -4.64 -24.93
CA VAL A 242 30.91 -5.77 -24.62
C VAL A 242 31.26 -6.56 -25.87
N THR A 243 30.28 -6.85 -26.72
CA THR A 243 30.49 -7.61 -27.96
C THR A 243 31.33 -6.81 -28.95
N GLY A 244 31.04 -5.52 -29.13
CA GLY A 244 31.83 -4.62 -29.96
C GLY A 244 33.28 -4.52 -29.49
N HIS A 245 33.49 -4.27 -28.19
CA HIS A 245 34.84 -4.20 -27.62
C HIS A 245 35.60 -5.53 -27.73
N LYS A 246 34.95 -6.68 -27.55
CA LYS A 246 35.57 -7.99 -27.75
C LYS A 246 36.03 -8.16 -29.21
N LEU A 247 35.18 -7.81 -30.17
CA LEU A 247 35.50 -7.89 -31.59
C LEU A 247 36.65 -6.94 -31.98
N GLU A 248 36.62 -5.70 -31.51
CA GLU A 248 37.68 -4.72 -31.73
C GLU A 248 39.01 -5.19 -31.12
N MET A 249 39.00 -5.74 -29.90
CA MET A 249 40.21 -6.29 -29.27
C MET A 249 40.75 -7.51 -30.01
N GLU A 250 39.89 -8.38 -30.53
CA GLU A 250 40.31 -9.51 -31.35
C GLU A 250 40.95 -9.05 -32.66
N ASN A 251 40.32 -8.08 -33.34
CA ASN A 251 40.86 -7.46 -34.55
C ASN A 251 42.20 -6.77 -34.28
N LEU A 252 42.30 -5.97 -33.22
CA LEU A 252 43.55 -5.31 -32.83
C LEU A 252 44.65 -6.33 -32.54
N ARG A 253 44.33 -7.41 -31.81
CA ARG A 253 45.28 -8.49 -31.52
C ARG A 253 45.76 -9.19 -32.79
N LYS A 254 44.88 -9.39 -33.76
CA LYS A 254 45.23 -9.98 -35.06
C LYS A 254 46.15 -9.06 -35.85
N THR A 255 45.78 -7.79 -36.01
CA THR A 255 46.58 -6.76 -36.69
C THR A 255 47.96 -6.64 -36.05
N PHE A 256 48.04 -6.54 -34.72
CA PHE A 256 49.33 -6.43 -34.01
C PHE A 256 50.21 -7.68 -34.16
N ARG A 257 49.61 -8.87 -34.17
CA ARG A 257 50.36 -10.12 -34.43
C ARG A 257 50.91 -10.16 -35.86
N GLU A 258 50.11 -9.73 -36.83
CA GLU A 258 50.53 -9.60 -38.23
C GLU A 258 51.66 -8.56 -38.36
N GLU A 259 51.55 -7.42 -37.67
CA GLU A 259 52.57 -6.37 -37.60
C GLU A 259 53.92 -6.90 -37.07
N ILE A 260 53.90 -7.56 -35.90
CA ILE A 260 55.10 -8.18 -35.30
C ILE A 260 55.73 -9.20 -36.26
N ALA A 261 54.92 -10.05 -36.90
CA ALA A 261 55.41 -11.08 -37.80
C ALA A 261 56.12 -10.50 -39.03
N LEU A 262 55.71 -9.32 -39.49
CA LEU A 262 56.24 -8.67 -40.70
C LEU A 262 57.37 -7.68 -40.42
N ARG A 263 57.47 -7.19 -39.19
CA ARG A 263 58.59 -6.34 -38.74
C ARG A 263 59.94 -7.07 -38.79
N ALA A 264 59.97 -8.34 -38.36
CA ALA A 264 61.21 -9.14 -38.38
C ALA A 264 61.82 -9.27 -39.79
N PRO A 265 61.05 -9.62 -40.84
CA PRO A 265 61.51 -9.58 -42.23
C PRO A 265 61.98 -8.19 -42.69
N ALA A 266 61.26 -7.12 -42.34
CA ALA A 266 61.66 -5.75 -42.73
C ALA A 266 63.00 -5.36 -42.12
N GLU A 267 63.21 -5.64 -40.83
CA GLU A 267 64.48 -5.38 -40.13
C GLU A 267 65.63 -6.23 -40.71
N TYR A 268 65.36 -7.48 -41.08
CA TYR A 268 66.33 -8.34 -41.75
C TYR A 268 66.79 -7.76 -43.10
N TRP A 269 65.86 -7.34 -43.96
CA TRP A 269 66.20 -6.77 -45.27
C TRP A 269 66.89 -5.41 -45.16
N GLU A 270 66.52 -4.57 -44.19
CA GLU A 270 67.22 -3.32 -43.92
C GLU A 270 68.67 -3.57 -43.47
N THR A 271 68.87 -4.56 -42.59
CA THR A 271 70.22 -4.96 -42.15
C THR A 271 71.05 -5.49 -43.34
N LYS A 272 70.46 -6.33 -44.17
CA LYS A 272 71.11 -6.87 -45.37
C LYS A 272 71.44 -5.78 -46.39
N ARG A 273 70.54 -4.82 -46.59
CA ARG A 273 70.75 -3.61 -47.41
C ARG A 273 71.95 -2.82 -46.90
N ALA A 274 72.04 -2.55 -45.59
CA ALA A 274 73.18 -1.85 -45.02
C ALA A 274 74.51 -2.57 -45.27
N GLY A 275 74.50 -3.91 -45.20
CA GLY A 275 75.65 -4.75 -45.59
C GLY A 275 76.06 -4.58 -47.05
N HIS A 276 75.10 -4.67 -47.98
CA HIS A 276 75.36 -4.49 -49.41
C HIS A 276 75.77 -3.06 -49.76
N VAL A 277 75.25 -2.02 -49.08
CA VAL A 277 75.69 -0.63 -49.27
C VAL A 277 77.15 -0.48 -48.86
N ARG A 278 77.56 -1.07 -47.73
CA ARG A 278 78.95 -1.05 -47.29
C ARG A 278 79.86 -1.72 -48.32
N MET A 279 79.45 -2.89 -48.82
CA MET A 279 80.22 -3.61 -49.83
C MET A 279 80.26 -2.86 -51.17
N ALA A 280 79.15 -2.29 -51.64
CA ALA A 280 79.12 -1.45 -52.84
C ALA A 280 80.05 -0.23 -52.71
N ARG A 281 80.11 0.42 -51.54
CA ARG A 281 81.06 1.53 -51.31
C ARG A 281 82.50 1.06 -51.40
N LEU A 282 82.83 -0.08 -50.79
CA LEU A 282 84.17 -0.66 -50.84
C LEU A 282 84.57 -1.02 -52.28
N THR A 283 83.73 -1.79 -52.98
CA THR A 283 84.01 -2.31 -54.31
C THR A 283 83.94 -1.22 -55.38
N GLY A 284 83.06 -0.24 -55.22
CA GLY A 284 83.01 0.97 -56.04
C GLY A 284 84.27 1.81 -55.87
N GLY A 285 84.68 2.08 -54.63
CA GLY A 285 85.93 2.78 -54.34
C GLY A 285 87.15 2.07 -54.92
N LEU A 286 87.23 0.74 -54.76
CA LEU A 286 88.29 -0.08 -55.34
C LEU A 286 88.25 -0.11 -56.87
N SER A 287 87.07 -0.05 -57.49
CA SER A 287 86.93 0.04 -58.95
C SER A 287 87.44 1.37 -59.48
N PHE A 288 87.06 2.50 -58.86
CA PHE A 288 87.56 3.82 -59.26
C PHE A 288 89.07 3.94 -59.06
N ALA A 289 89.58 3.53 -57.90
CA ALA A 289 91.01 3.49 -57.63
C ALA A 289 91.74 2.55 -58.59
N GLY A 290 91.14 1.41 -58.92
CA GLY A 290 91.65 0.44 -59.88
C GLY A 290 91.72 0.99 -61.30
N ILE A 291 90.73 1.76 -61.75
CA ILE A 291 90.75 2.43 -63.08
C ILE A 291 91.86 3.48 -63.13
N VAL A 292 91.96 4.35 -62.11
CA VAL A 292 93.00 5.38 -62.04
C VAL A 292 94.40 4.75 -61.95
N GLY A 293 94.55 3.72 -61.11
CA GLY A 293 95.79 2.97 -60.97
C GLY A 293 96.17 2.23 -62.25
N ALA A 294 95.21 1.59 -62.93
CA ALA A 294 95.41 0.96 -64.23
C ALA A 294 95.91 1.94 -65.29
N ALA A 295 95.26 3.11 -65.37
CA ALA A 295 95.67 4.17 -66.29
C ALA A 295 97.09 4.65 -65.97
N ALA A 296 97.40 4.94 -64.70
CA ALA A 296 98.73 5.36 -64.28
C ALA A 296 99.82 4.31 -64.54
N LEU A 297 99.54 3.04 -64.24
CA LEU A 297 100.45 1.92 -64.50
C LEU A 297 100.70 1.75 -66.00
N LEU A 298 99.65 1.72 -66.83
CA LEU A 298 99.79 1.61 -68.28
C LEU A 298 100.52 2.82 -68.87
N SER A 299 100.23 4.04 -68.41
CA SER A 299 100.95 5.25 -68.84
C SER A 299 102.43 5.19 -68.46
N TRP A 300 102.77 4.74 -67.26
CA TRP A 300 104.15 4.55 -66.82
C TRP A 300 104.89 3.55 -67.72
N PHE A 301 104.27 2.40 -67.96
CA PHE A 301 104.82 1.33 -68.79
C PHE A 301 104.97 1.73 -70.27
N VAL A 302 104.01 2.49 -70.82
CA VAL A 302 104.13 3.06 -72.18
C VAL A 302 105.22 4.13 -72.23
N HIS A 303 105.34 4.98 -71.22
CA HIS A 303 106.40 5.97 -71.13
C HIS A 303 107.79 5.32 -71.06
N ASP A 304 107.97 4.28 -70.26
CA ASP A 304 109.20 3.47 -70.20
C ASP A 304 109.52 2.80 -71.55
N LEU A 305 108.50 2.28 -72.24
CA LEU A 305 108.68 1.74 -73.60
C LEU A 305 109.22 2.80 -74.55
N LEU A 306 108.61 3.99 -74.56
CA LEU A 306 108.96 5.07 -75.48
C LEU A 306 110.33 5.69 -75.18
N LEU A 307 110.69 5.91 -73.91
CA LEU A 307 112.01 6.44 -73.53
C LEU A 307 113.15 5.50 -73.86
N ASN A 308 112.94 4.19 -73.67
CA ASN A 308 113.96 3.17 -73.90
C ASN A 308 113.96 2.62 -75.34
N THR A 309 113.25 3.27 -76.28
CA THR A 309 113.27 2.92 -77.70
C THR A 309 114.00 4.01 -78.48
N THR A 310 114.99 3.63 -79.31
CA THR A 310 115.75 4.59 -80.13
C THR A 310 114.84 5.32 -81.13
N PRO A 311 115.04 6.63 -81.36
CA PRO A 311 114.24 7.38 -82.32
C PRO A 311 114.30 6.72 -83.71
N ASN A 312 113.13 6.53 -84.35
CA ASN A 312 112.97 5.96 -85.70
C ASN A 312 113.14 4.43 -85.86
N THR A 313 113.07 3.66 -84.76
CA THR A 313 113.05 2.17 -84.78
C THR A 313 111.82 1.60 -84.07
N ALA A 314 111.30 0.47 -84.53
CA ALA A 314 110.19 -0.21 -83.87
C ALA A 314 110.61 -0.79 -82.49
N PRO A 315 109.77 -0.69 -81.44
CA PRO A 315 110.09 -1.28 -80.14
C PRO A 315 110.21 -2.82 -80.20
N GLU A 316 110.95 -3.40 -79.26
CA GLU A 316 111.11 -4.86 -79.16
C GLU A 316 109.76 -5.58 -78.95
N THR A 317 109.48 -6.59 -79.78
CA THR A 317 108.19 -7.29 -79.83
C THR A 317 107.77 -7.91 -78.49
N TRP A 318 108.73 -8.42 -77.71
CA TRP A 318 108.42 -9.04 -76.40
C TRP A 318 107.96 -8.01 -75.36
N ARG A 319 108.49 -6.78 -75.38
CA ARG A 319 108.04 -5.69 -74.49
C ARG A 319 106.62 -5.30 -74.80
N ILE A 320 106.28 -5.21 -76.09
CA ILE A 320 104.89 -4.98 -76.54
C ILE A 320 103.98 -6.13 -76.09
N ALA A 321 104.41 -7.39 -76.22
CA ALA A 321 103.62 -8.55 -75.78
C ALA A 321 103.34 -8.53 -74.27
N VAL A 322 104.34 -8.20 -73.44
CA VAL A 322 104.18 -8.06 -71.98
C VAL A 322 103.21 -6.91 -71.65
N LEU A 323 103.30 -5.77 -72.34
CA LEU A 323 102.38 -4.64 -72.15
C LEU A 323 100.94 -5.01 -72.48
N VAL A 324 100.72 -5.72 -73.59
CA VAL A 324 99.38 -6.22 -73.97
C VAL A 324 98.83 -7.18 -72.93
N LEU A 325 99.66 -8.10 -72.40
CA LEU A 325 99.26 -9.01 -71.33
C LEU A 325 98.91 -8.27 -70.03
N ILE A 326 99.74 -7.33 -69.59
CA ILE A 326 99.48 -6.51 -68.40
C ILE A 326 98.18 -5.72 -68.60
N GLY A 327 97.99 -5.09 -69.76
CA GLY A 327 96.76 -4.39 -70.11
C GLY A 327 95.53 -5.29 -70.05
N LEU A 328 95.62 -6.49 -70.62
CA LEU A 328 94.53 -7.46 -70.61
C LEU A 328 94.14 -7.87 -69.18
N PHE A 329 95.11 -8.28 -68.35
CA PHE A 329 94.84 -8.69 -66.96
C PHE A 329 94.34 -7.53 -66.11
N THR A 330 94.84 -6.32 -66.34
CA THR A 330 94.39 -5.11 -65.62
C THR A 330 92.95 -4.76 -65.96
N VAL A 331 92.59 -4.74 -67.25
CA VAL A 331 91.21 -4.50 -67.70
C VAL A 331 90.28 -5.59 -67.18
N TRP A 332 90.70 -6.86 -67.21
CA TRP A 332 89.92 -7.96 -66.68
C TRP A 332 89.70 -7.85 -65.16
N GLY A 333 90.75 -7.52 -64.39
CA GLY A 333 90.65 -7.33 -62.95
C GLY A 333 89.74 -6.16 -62.56
N VAL A 334 89.87 -5.01 -63.24
CA VAL A 334 88.98 -3.86 -63.06
C VAL A 334 87.54 -4.22 -63.43
N ARG A 335 87.32 -4.96 -64.52
CA ARG A 335 85.98 -5.42 -64.93
C ARG A 335 85.34 -6.28 -63.83
N LEU A 336 86.09 -7.18 -63.19
CA LEU A 336 85.57 -8.00 -62.09
C LEU A 336 85.13 -7.14 -60.89
N LEU A 337 85.92 -6.13 -60.53
CA LEU A 337 85.59 -5.18 -59.46
C LEU A 337 84.33 -4.37 -59.77
N VAL A 338 84.22 -3.86 -61.01
CA VAL A 338 83.03 -3.12 -61.48
C VAL A 338 81.80 -4.01 -61.46
N ARG A 339 81.91 -5.29 -61.85
CA ARG A 339 80.80 -6.26 -61.75
C ARG A 339 80.36 -6.47 -60.32
N MET A 340 81.31 -6.64 -59.40
CA MET A 340 81.03 -6.82 -57.99
C MET A 340 80.36 -5.55 -57.39
N PHE A 341 80.78 -4.36 -57.82
CA PHE A 341 80.12 -3.11 -57.47
C PHE A 341 78.67 -3.03 -57.95
N LEU A 342 78.43 -3.29 -59.25
CA LEU A 342 77.09 -3.27 -59.83
C LEU A 342 76.17 -4.34 -59.21
N SER A 343 76.71 -5.53 -58.91
CA SER A 343 75.99 -6.59 -58.22
C SER A 343 75.54 -6.15 -56.82
N HIS A 344 76.44 -5.58 -56.01
CA HIS A 344 76.06 -5.08 -54.70
C HIS A 344 75.08 -3.91 -54.78
N LEU A 345 75.22 -3.00 -55.75
CA LEU A 345 74.22 -1.94 -55.96
C LEU A 345 72.83 -2.51 -56.30
N HIS A 346 72.74 -3.48 -57.20
CA HIS A 346 71.47 -4.13 -57.51
C HIS A 346 70.86 -4.79 -56.26
N LEU A 347 71.65 -5.52 -55.47
CA LEU A 347 71.20 -6.12 -54.21
C LEU A 347 70.78 -5.07 -53.16
N THR A 348 71.36 -3.87 -53.16
CA THR A 348 70.88 -2.77 -52.31
C THR A 348 69.51 -2.26 -52.75
N THR A 349 69.28 -2.16 -54.06
CA THR A 349 68.01 -1.72 -54.63
C THR A 349 66.91 -2.77 -54.38
N ASP A 350 67.19 -4.05 -54.63
CA ASP A 350 66.25 -5.16 -54.35
C ASP A 350 65.88 -5.22 -52.86
N ALA A 351 66.87 -5.09 -51.96
CA ALA A 351 66.59 -5.06 -50.52
C ALA A 351 65.77 -3.82 -50.11
N ALA A 352 66.03 -2.65 -50.72
CA ALA A 352 65.25 -1.43 -50.47
C ALA A 352 63.80 -1.55 -50.96
N GLU A 353 63.60 -2.10 -52.16
CA GLU A 353 62.27 -2.38 -52.71
C GLU A 353 61.48 -3.31 -51.81
N ARG A 354 62.11 -4.39 -51.30
CA ARG A 354 61.49 -5.31 -50.33
C ARG A 354 61.09 -4.62 -49.04
N VAL A 355 61.92 -3.76 -48.47
CA VAL A 355 61.57 -2.99 -47.26
C VAL A 355 60.37 -2.07 -47.53
N VAL A 356 60.37 -1.33 -48.64
CA VAL A 356 59.26 -0.45 -49.01
C VAL A 356 57.98 -1.24 -49.21
N MET A 357 58.03 -2.38 -49.90
CA MET A 357 56.88 -3.28 -50.07
C MET A 357 56.32 -3.78 -48.73
N VAL A 358 57.17 -4.27 -47.82
CA VAL A 358 56.71 -4.73 -46.48
C VAL A 358 56.06 -3.59 -45.70
N ARG A 359 56.68 -2.41 -45.67
CA ARG A 359 56.13 -1.24 -44.96
C ARG A 359 54.83 -0.74 -45.58
N THR A 360 54.74 -0.76 -46.90
CA THR A 360 53.53 -0.38 -47.63
C THR A 360 52.41 -1.38 -47.34
N TYR A 361 52.72 -2.68 -47.35
CA TYR A 361 51.78 -3.72 -46.95
C TYR A 361 51.28 -3.53 -45.51
N LEU A 362 52.17 -3.24 -44.55
CA LEU A 362 51.77 -2.87 -43.17
C LEU A 362 50.79 -1.68 -43.16
N SER A 363 51.12 -0.59 -43.85
CA SER A 363 50.28 0.61 -43.87
C SER A 363 48.90 0.38 -44.49
N LEU A 364 48.80 -0.53 -45.46
CA LEU A 364 47.53 -0.92 -46.09
C LEU A 364 46.71 -1.86 -45.20
N LEU A 365 47.38 -2.67 -44.38
CA LEU A 365 46.77 -3.59 -43.42
C LEU A 365 46.18 -2.83 -42.22
N GLU A 366 46.86 -1.80 -41.72
CA GLU A 366 46.34 -0.91 -40.65
C GLU A 366 45.08 -0.14 -41.06
N GLY A 367 44.94 0.23 -42.34
CA GLY A 367 43.79 0.96 -42.87
C GLY A 367 42.60 0.10 -43.32
N ASP A 368 42.61 -1.21 -43.03
CA ASP A 368 41.63 -2.22 -43.51
C ASP A 368 41.44 -2.25 -45.04
N ARG A 369 42.46 -1.84 -45.80
CA ARG A 369 42.40 -1.73 -47.28
C ARG A 369 42.74 -3.02 -48.01
N LEU A 370 42.94 -4.13 -47.29
CA LEU A 370 43.33 -5.45 -47.81
C LEU A 370 42.36 -6.55 -47.34
N ALA A 371 41.09 -6.40 -47.71
CA ALA A 371 40.00 -7.29 -47.30
C ALA A 371 40.02 -8.68 -47.97
N SER A 372 40.57 -8.80 -49.19
CA SER A 372 40.61 -10.07 -49.96
C SER A 372 41.87 -10.90 -49.65
N LYS A 373 41.71 -12.23 -49.56
CA LYS A 373 42.84 -13.17 -49.43
C LYS A 373 43.70 -13.22 -50.69
N GLU A 374 43.08 -13.00 -51.85
CA GLU A 374 43.72 -12.98 -53.16
C GLU A 374 44.70 -11.79 -53.27
N ASP A 375 44.31 -10.61 -52.82
CA ASP A 375 45.18 -9.42 -52.78
C ASP A 375 46.39 -9.64 -51.86
N ARG A 376 46.16 -10.26 -50.70
CA ARG A 376 47.24 -10.63 -49.76
C ARG A 376 48.20 -11.64 -50.38
N GLN A 377 47.69 -12.65 -51.08
CA GLN A 377 48.49 -13.67 -51.75
C GLN A 377 49.34 -13.08 -52.88
N LEU A 378 48.79 -12.15 -53.66
CA LEU A 378 49.50 -11.48 -54.75
C LEU A 378 50.68 -10.64 -54.24
N ILE A 379 50.48 -9.87 -53.16
CA ILE A 379 51.54 -9.06 -52.56
C ILE A 379 52.61 -9.95 -51.91
N LEU A 380 52.22 -11.03 -51.21
CA LEU A 380 53.18 -11.98 -50.64
C LEU A 380 54.01 -12.68 -51.72
N GLN A 381 53.41 -13.07 -52.85
CA GLN A 381 54.15 -13.64 -53.98
C GLN A 381 55.14 -12.65 -54.59
N ALA A 382 54.76 -11.38 -54.72
CA ALA A 382 55.67 -10.33 -55.16
C ALA A 382 56.83 -10.13 -54.18
N LEU A 383 56.57 -10.18 -52.87
CA LEU A 383 57.57 -10.00 -51.82
C LEU A 383 58.59 -11.14 -51.72
N PHE A 384 58.15 -12.38 -51.94
CA PHE A 384 58.99 -13.58 -51.85
C PHE A 384 59.60 -14.02 -53.19
N ARG A 385 59.46 -13.23 -54.26
CA ARG A 385 60.06 -13.58 -55.55
C ARG A 385 61.59 -13.67 -55.43
N PRO A 386 62.23 -14.72 -55.97
CA PRO A 386 63.68 -14.79 -56.05
C PRO A 386 64.22 -13.55 -56.79
N ALA A 387 65.29 -12.95 -56.27
CA ALA A 387 65.96 -11.84 -56.96
C ALA A 387 66.44 -12.36 -58.32
N SER A 388 66.07 -11.67 -59.39
CA SER A 388 66.59 -11.95 -60.72
C SER A 388 68.05 -11.51 -60.76
N ASP A 389 68.98 -12.44 -60.57
CA ASP A 389 70.39 -12.20 -60.80
C ASP A 389 70.63 -12.09 -62.33
N GLY A 390 70.30 -10.92 -62.87
CA GLY A 390 70.42 -10.61 -64.29
C GLY A 390 71.87 -10.39 -64.75
N ILE A 391 72.85 -10.47 -63.85
CA ILE A 391 74.27 -10.21 -64.17
C ILE A 391 75.09 -11.50 -64.35
N VAL A 392 74.57 -12.67 -63.92
CA VAL A 392 75.29 -13.96 -64.04
C VAL A 392 74.84 -14.80 -65.24
N LYS A 393 73.80 -14.39 -65.98
CA LYS A 393 73.32 -15.14 -67.16
C LYS A 393 73.95 -14.74 -68.50
N ASP A 394 74.51 -13.54 -68.60
CA ASP A 394 75.08 -13.04 -69.86
C ASP A 394 76.61 -12.96 -69.79
N GLU A 395 77.27 -14.12 -69.75
CA GLU A 395 78.55 -14.29 -70.45
C GLU A 395 78.99 -15.76 -70.57
N GLY A 396 78.92 -16.28 -71.79
CA GLY A 396 79.98 -17.06 -72.44
C GLY A 396 80.62 -18.21 -71.65
N LEU A 397 79.84 -19.18 -71.18
CA LEU A 397 80.37 -20.53 -71.01
C LEU A 397 80.60 -21.13 -72.41
N PRO A 398 81.79 -21.65 -72.76
CA PRO A 398 81.94 -22.44 -73.99
C PRO A 398 80.89 -23.57 -73.96
N PRO A 399 80.30 -23.96 -75.10
CA PRO A 399 79.20 -24.91 -75.14
C PRO A 399 79.55 -26.12 -74.29
N SER A 400 78.74 -26.36 -73.25
CA SER A 400 78.96 -27.48 -72.34
C SER A 400 78.97 -28.77 -73.16
N MET A 401 79.88 -29.69 -72.85
CA MET A 401 80.01 -31.00 -73.52
C MET A 401 78.68 -31.77 -73.62
N PHE A 402 77.69 -31.43 -72.79
CA PHE A 402 76.33 -31.97 -72.80
C PHE A 402 75.52 -31.63 -74.07
N GLU A 403 75.81 -30.52 -74.75
CA GLU A 403 75.09 -30.10 -75.97
C GLU A 403 75.58 -30.83 -77.23
N PHE A 404 76.78 -31.40 -77.19
CA PHE A 404 77.31 -32.26 -78.26
C PHE A 404 76.66 -33.65 -78.27
N PHE A 405 76.18 -34.14 -77.12
CA PHE A 405 75.53 -35.46 -77.01
C PHE A 405 74.03 -35.45 -77.36
N THR A 406 73.39 -34.29 -77.49
CA THR A 406 71.94 -34.19 -77.73
C THR A 406 71.56 -33.72 -79.13
N ARG A 407 72.53 -33.42 -80.00
CA ARG A 407 72.29 -33.25 -81.43
C ARG A 407 72.31 -34.59 -82.17
N GLN A 408 71.15 -35.21 -82.35
CA GLN A 408 71.00 -36.23 -83.40
C GLN A 408 70.96 -35.56 -84.78
N PRO A 409 71.68 -36.08 -85.78
CA PRO A 409 71.59 -35.59 -87.15
C PRO A 409 70.23 -35.95 -87.75
N ARG A 410 69.54 -34.96 -88.31
CA ARG A 410 68.34 -35.19 -89.12
C ARG A 410 68.76 -35.90 -90.42
N SER A 411 68.24 -37.10 -90.64
CA SER A 411 68.20 -37.79 -91.93
C SER A 411 67.24 -37.10 -92.90
#